data_AF-A0A1B1AEM5-F1
#
_entry.id   AF-A0A1B1AEM5-F1
#
_cell.length_a   1.000
_cell.length_b   1.000
_cell.length_c   1.000
_cell.angle_alpha   90.00
_cell.angle_beta   90.00
_cell.angle_gamma   90.00
#
_symmetry.space_group_name_H-M   'P 1'
#
loop_
_entity.id
_entity.type
_entity.pdbx_description
1 polymer ?
#
loop_
_entity_poly.entity_id
_entity_poly.type
_entity_poly.pdbx_seq_one_letter_code
_entity_poly.pdbx_strand_id
1 'polypeptide(L)'
;MDRAHGRAGPRSTVTTDDAPLADIIELIKGHTGAKSVTAATRLYADLGMTGDGADGFLRAFAAKYGVDLSGVVWLRYFDEEPTTNDLMEPAITLAASVLSPSFALRWQAARNAEREITIAHLADVARAKVWIHPGEAFKHDRRTSPLVLVFSAMSVLVMAFFVLLGGVVAYAFLAGELGEKNVVVLVGIFSVSLLPLYFAFASWRAIERKLASADGG
;
A
#
# COMPACT_ATOMS: atom_id res chain seq x y z
N MET A 1 39.99 50.19 -7.17
CA MET A 1 39.71 49.02 -8.02
C MET A 1 39.12 47.95 -7.10
N ASP A 2 37.86 48.03 -6.70
CA ASP A 2 36.60 47.97 -7.48
C ASP A 2 36.23 46.53 -7.89
N ARG A 3 35.51 45.80 -7.01
CA ARG A 3 34.11 45.35 -7.23
C ARG A 3 33.70 44.24 -6.26
N ALA A 4 32.72 44.59 -5.43
CA ALA A 4 31.85 43.66 -4.74
C ALA A 4 30.85 43.05 -5.73
N HIS A 5 30.65 41.73 -5.69
CA HIS A 5 29.46 41.09 -6.24
C HIS A 5 28.88 40.13 -5.21
N GLY A 6 28.04 40.71 -4.34
CA GLY A 6 27.05 39.98 -3.57
C GLY A 6 26.09 39.30 -4.52
N ARG A 7 26.15 37.98 -4.58
CA ARG A 7 25.20 37.13 -5.30
C ARG A 7 23.97 36.99 -4.42
N ALA A 8 23.06 37.94 -4.54
CA ALA A 8 21.71 37.80 -4.00
C ALA A 8 21.06 36.60 -4.72
N GLY A 9 20.88 35.50 -3.98
CA GLY A 9 20.03 34.41 -4.45
C GLY A 9 18.61 34.93 -4.72
N PRO A 10 17.86 34.30 -5.64
CA PRO A 10 16.50 34.69 -5.91
C PRO A 10 15.69 34.55 -4.61
N ARG A 11 15.30 35.69 -4.02
CA ARG A 11 14.21 35.72 -3.05
C ARG A 11 12.95 35.40 -3.83
N SER A 12 12.48 34.17 -3.67
CA SER A 12 11.09 33.81 -3.96
C SER A 12 10.22 34.76 -3.15
N THR A 13 9.66 35.75 -3.84
CA THR A 13 8.55 36.54 -3.34
C THR A 13 7.45 35.57 -2.99
N VAL A 14 7.14 35.45 -1.68
CA VAL A 14 5.96 34.76 -1.18
C VAL A 14 4.76 35.50 -1.74
N THR A 15 4.32 35.09 -2.93
CA THR A 15 3.09 35.53 -3.55
C THR A 15 1.94 34.92 -2.77
N THR A 16 0.82 35.64 -2.69
CA THR A 16 -0.45 35.29 -2.05
C THR A 16 -1.09 33.96 -2.53
N ASP A 17 -0.37 33.19 -3.35
CA ASP A 17 -0.66 31.87 -3.91
C ASP A 17 -0.43 30.70 -2.93
N ASP A 18 0.12 30.96 -1.74
CA ASP A 18 0.35 29.94 -0.69
C ASP A 18 -0.89 29.67 0.20
N ALA A 19 -2.00 30.39 -0.02
CA ALA A 19 -3.25 30.19 0.70
C ALA A 19 -3.73 28.71 0.72
N PRO A 20 -3.78 27.98 -0.41
CA PRO A 20 -4.15 26.56 -0.38
C PRO A 20 -3.16 25.70 0.41
N LEU A 21 -1.86 26.04 0.41
CA LEU A 21 -0.87 25.24 1.13
C LEU A 21 -1.09 25.26 2.64
N ALA A 22 -1.27 26.45 3.23
CA ALA A 22 -1.53 26.59 4.67
C ALA A 22 -2.83 25.88 5.08
N ASP A 23 -3.89 26.03 4.28
CA ASP A 23 -5.19 25.42 4.56
C ASP A 23 -5.18 23.89 4.41
N ILE A 24 -4.39 23.34 3.49
CA ILE A 24 -4.18 21.89 3.36
C ILE A 24 -3.37 21.37 4.54
N ILE A 25 -2.34 22.10 4.98
CA ILE A 25 -1.56 21.75 6.17
C ILE A 25 -2.48 21.62 7.38
N GLU A 26 -3.35 22.61 7.62
CA GLU A 26 -4.29 22.57 8.75
C GLU A 26 -5.33 21.44 8.61
N LEU A 27 -5.83 21.19 7.40
CA LEU A 27 -6.73 20.05 7.14
C LEU A 27 -6.06 18.72 7.52
N ILE A 28 -4.79 18.54 7.14
CA ILE A 28 -4.03 17.31 7.43
C ILE A 28 -3.74 17.16 8.91
N LYS A 29 -3.35 18.24 9.59
CA LYS A 29 -3.13 18.21 11.04
C LYS A 29 -4.42 17.82 11.77
N GLY A 30 -5.57 18.34 11.33
CA GLY A 30 -6.88 17.98 11.89
C GLY A 30 -7.22 16.50 11.69
N HIS A 31 -6.84 15.92 10.56
CA HIS A 31 -7.15 14.52 10.24
C HIS A 31 -6.18 13.51 10.87
N THR A 32 -4.90 13.87 10.99
CA THR A 32 -3.83 12.95 11.43
C THR A 32 -3.37 13.19 12.87
N GLY A 33 -3.66 14.36 13.45
CA GLY A 33 -3.09 14.80 14.72
C GLY A 33 -1.58 15.14 14.65
N ALA A 34 -0.99 15.15 13.46
CA ALA A 34 0.43 15.47 13.29
C ALA A 34 0.73 16.92 13.71
N LYS A 35 1.84 17.12 14.43
CA LYS A 35 2.23 18.45 14.94
C LYS A 35 3.08 19.25 13.95
N SER A 36 3.88 18.55 13.14
CA SER A 36 4.79 19.15 12.17
C SER A 36 4.46 18.61 10.78
N VAL A 37 3.90 19.47 9.94
CA VAL A 37 3.57 19.18 8.55
C VAL A 37 4.11 20.32 7.71
N THR A 38 4.85 19.98 6.66
CA THR A 38 5.50 20.92 5.74
C THR A 38 5.09 20.62 4.31
N ALA A 39 5.44 21.50 3.37
CA ALA A 39 5.19 21.29 1.95
C ALA A 39 5.77 19.97 1.40
N ALA A 40 6.92 19.52 1.94
CA ALA A 40 7.60 18.30 1.53
C ALA A 40 7.07 17.04 2.22
N THR A 41 6.23 17.18 3.25
CA THR A 41 5.69 16.04 3.99
C THR A 41 4.86 15.15 3.07
N ARG A 42 5.11 13.84 3.15
CA ARG A 42 4.50 12.82 2.31
C ARG A 42 3.37 12.12 3.04
N LEU A 43 2.22 11.99 2.38
CA LEU A 43 1.02 11.40 3.01
C LEU A 43 1.26 9.97 3.48
N TYR A 44 1.87 9.13 2.64
CA TYR A 44 2.12 7.73 2.99
C TYR A 44 3.33 7.59 3.92
N ALA A 45 4.52 7.99 3.47
CA ALA A 45 5.76 7.65 4.17
C ALA A 45 5.99 8.43 5.48
N ASP A 46 5.52 9.68 5.57
CA ASP A 46 5.77 10.50 6.75
C ASP A 46 4.56 10.54 7.70
N LEU A 47 3.33 10.40 7.18
CA LEU A 47 2.10 10.44 7.98
C LEU A 47 1.42 9.09 8.15
N GLY A 48 1.90 8.04 7.47
CA GLY A 48 1.31 6.70 7.55
C GLY A 48 -0.13 6.63 7.03
N MET A 49 -0.54 7.55 6.14
CA MET A 49 -1.91 7.55 5.62
C MET A 49 -2.10 6.41 4.63
N THR A 50 -2.94 5.44 4.99
CA THR A 50 -3.34 4.29 4.16
C THR A 50 -4.84 4.03 4.32
N GLY A 51 -5.41 3.19 3.46
CA GLY A 51 -6.77 2.69 3.62
C GLY A 51 -7.83 3.77 3.83
N ASP A 52 -8.74 3.51 4.78
CA ASP A 52 -9.89 4.38 5.08
C ASP A 52 -9.47 5.79 5.54
N GLY A 53 -8.36 5.89 6.28
CA GLY A 53 -7.81 7.17 6.73
C GLY A 53 -7.40 8.06 5.56
N ALA A 54 -6.75 7.48 4.55
CA ALA A 54 -6.39 8.19 3.32
C ALA A 54 -7.62 8.51 2.46
N ASP A 55 -8.62 7.62 2.40
CA ASP A 55 -9.80 7.80 1.53
C ASP A 55 -10.69 8.92 2.10
N GLY A 56 -10.93 8.88 3.40
CA GLY A 56 -11.66 9.93 4.12
C GLY A 56 -11.00 11.29 3.94
N PHE A 57 -9.67 11.35 4.03
CA PHE A 57 -8.93 12.60 3.78
C PHE A 57 -9.07 13.09 2.34
N LEU A 58 -8.86 12.23 1.34
CA LEU A 58 -8.95 12.63 -0.06
C LEU A 58 -10.36 13.10 -0.43
N ARG A 59 -11.40 12.45 0.09
CA ARG A 59 -12.79 12.90 -0.08
C ARG A 59 -13.03 14.26 0.57
N ALA A 60 -12.54 14.48 1.79
CA ALA A 60 -12.65 15.77 2.46
C ALA A 60 -11.89 16.88 1.70
N PHE A 61 -10.69 16.56 1.21
CA PHE A 61 -9.89 17.44 0.35
C PHE A 61 -10.64 17.78 -0.95
N ALA A 62 -11.16 16.78 -1.66
CA ALA A 62 -11.91 16.98 -2.90
C ALA A 62 -13.18 17.78 -2.69
N ALA A 63 -13.93 17.53 -1.61
CA ALA A 63 -15.12 18.30 -1.25
C ALA A 63 -14.77 19.76 -0.92
N LYS A 64 -13.70 20.00 -0.13
CA LYS A 64 -13.28 21.34 0.27
C LYS A 64 -12.78 22.17 -0.92
N TYR A 65 -11.99 21.57 -1.80
CA TYR A 65 -11.35 22.27 -2.91
C TYR A 65 -12.04 22.06 -4.26
N GLY A 66 -13.13 21.30 -4.35
CA GLY A 66 -13.82 21.01 -5.60
C GLY A 66 -12.91 20.32 -6.62
N VAL A 67 -12.13 19.33 -6.19
CA VAL A 67 -11.18 18.59 -7.04
C VAL A 67 -11.88 17.35 -7.59
N ASP A 68 -11.78 17.14 -8.90
CA ASP A 68 -12.16 15.87 -9.51
C ASP A 68 -11.09 14.79 -9.27
N LEU A 69 -11.49 13.72 -8.57
CA LEU A 69 -10.65 12.56 -8.26
C LEU A 69 -10.85 11.38 -9.23
N SER A 70 -11.60 11.55 -10.32
CA SER A 70 -11.87 10.48 -11.31
C SER A 70 -10.59 9.86 -11.90
N GLY A 71 -9.50 10.63 -11.98
CA GLY A 71 -8.17 10.16 -12.44
C GLY A 71 -7.30 9.51 -11.36
N VAL A 72 -7.76 9.39 -10.11
CA VAL A 72 -6.97 8.79 -9.03
C VAL A 72 -6.95 7.28 -9.17
N VAL A 73 -5.78 6.72 -9.44
CA VAL A 73 -5.54 5.28 -9.33
C VAL A 73 -5.04 4.99 -7.91
N TRP A 74 -5.97 4.61 -7.02
CA TRP A 74 -5.73 4.43 -5.58
C TRP A 74 -4.41 3.71 -5.24
N LEU A 75 -4.25 2.51 -5.81
CA LEU A 75 -3.12 1.62 -5.54
C LEU A 75 -1.76 2.14 -6.02
N ARG A 76 -1.70 3.26 -6.77
CA ARG A 76 -0.44 3.93 -7.10
C ARG A 76 0.05 4.87 -6.00
N TYR A 77 -0.82 5.27 -5.08
CA TYR A 77 -0.53 6.31 -4.09
C TYR A 77 -0.63 5.81 -2.65
N PHE A 78 -1.58 4.91 -2.42
CA PHE A 78 -1.90 4.38 -1.12
C PHE A 78 -1.98 2.87 -1.22
N ASP A 79 -1.64 2.20 -0.13
CA ASP A 79 -1.96 0.80 0.02
C ASP A 79 -3.40 0.63 0.49
N GLU A 80 -3.92 -0.56 0.24
CA GLU A 80 -5.00 -1.07 1.08
C GLU A 80 -4.49 -1.09 2.52
N GLU A 81 -5.35 -0.75 3.47
CA GLU A 81 -4.99 -0.85 4.88
C GLU A 81 -4.43 -2.25 5.14
N PRO A 82 -3.28 -2.38 5.85
CA PRO A 82 -2.69 -3.69 6.09
C PRO A 82 -3.72 -4.56 6.79
N THR A 83 -4.37 -5.41 6.02
CA THR A 83 -5.24 -6.41 6.60
C THR A 83 -4.33 -7.51 7.13
N THR A 84 -4.78 -8.22 8.16
CA THR A 84 -4.09 -9.45 8.61
C THR A 84 -3.87 -10.46 7.48
N ASN A 85 -4.52 -10.26 6.32
CA ASN A 85 -4.42 -11.09 5.14
C ASN A 85 -3.22 -10.76 4.23
N ASP A 86 -2.49 -9.64 4.42
CA ASP A 86 -1.35 -9.24 3.56
C ASP A 86 0.00 -9.77 4.05
N LEU A 87 0.02 -10.55 5.13
CA LEU A 87 1.25 -11.12 5.70
C LEU A 87 2.02 -12.01 4.71
N MET A 88 1.33 -12.58 3.72
CA MET A 88 1.94 -13.48 2.75
C MET A 88 2.34 -12.81 1.45
N GLU A 89 1.95 -11.56 1.21
CA GLU A 89 2.23 -10.86 -0.03
C GLU A 89 3.74 -10.88 -0.37
N PRO A 90 4.68 -10.58 0.55
CA PRO A 90 6.11 -10.62 0.23
C PRO A 90 6.61 -11.99 -0.21
N ALA A 91 6.17 -13.07 0.43
CA ALA A 91 6.59 -14.42 0.07
C ALA A 91 5.92 -14.91 -1.23
N ILE A 92 4.65 -14.63 -1.44
CA ILE A 92 3.93 -14.99 -2.68
C ILE A 92 4.51 -14.22 -3.86
N THR A 93 4.75 -12.92 -3.73
CA THR A 93 5.37 -12.11 -4.79
C THR A 93 6.78 -12.57 -5.11
N LEU A 94 7.58 -12.94 -4.10
CA LEU A 94 8.90 -13.53 -4.32
C LEU A 94 8.79 -14.86 -5.08
N ALA A 95 7.96 -15.79 -4.61
CA ALA A 95 7.77 -17.09 -5.25
C ALA A 95 7.29 -16.95 -6.70
N ALA A 96 6.27 -16.11 -6.93
CA ALA A 96 5.74 -15.84 -8.27
C ALA A 96 6.79 -15.18 -9.18
N SER A 97 7.63 -14.28 -8.65
CA SER A 97 8.71 -13.64 -9.42
C SER A 97 9.82 -14.63 -9.81
N VAL A 98 10.14 -15.60 -8.94
CA VAL A 98 11.10 -16.67 -9.23
C VAL A 98 10.53 -17.63 -10.27
N LEU A 99 9.24 -17.98 -10.16
CA LEU A 99 8.59 -18.95 -11.04
C LEU A 99 8.21 -18.37 -12.41
N SER A 100 8.02 -17.05 -12.51
CA SER A 100 7.54 -16.39 -13.73
C SER A 100 8.26 -15.05 -13.98
N PRO A 101 9.17 -14.99 -14.98
CA PRO A 101 9.83 -13.74 -15.36
C PRO A 101 8.86 -12.65 -15.82
N SER A 102 7.75 -13.02 -16.48
CA SER A 102 6.73 -12.05 -16.90
C SER A 102 6.00 -11.43 -15.71
N PHE A 103 5.73 -12.23 -14.67
CA PHE A 103 5.22 -11.69 -13.41
C PHE A 103 6.22 -10.72 -12.77
N ALA A 104 7.50 -11.08 -12.69
CA ALA A 104 8.52 -10.22 -12.10
C ALA A 104 8.61 -8.85 -12.79
N LEU A 105 8.55 -8.82 -14.13
CA LEU A 105 8.53 -7.58 -14.91
C LEU A 105 7.28 -6.74 -14.64
N ARG A 106 6.10 -7.35 -14.62
CA ARG A 106 4.84 -6.65 -14.33
C ARG A 106 4.80 -6.13 -12.90
N TRP A 107 5.29 -6.92 -11.94
CA TRP A 107 5.39 -6.51 -10.53
C TRP A 107 6.35 -5.35 -10.35
N GLN A 108 7.51 -5.38 -11.01
CA GLN A 108 8.45 -4.27 -11.00
C GLN A 108 7.85 -3.02 -11.66
N ALA A 109 7.13 -3.16 -12.78
CA ALA A 109 6.42 -2.05 -13.41
C ALA A 109 5.36 -1.44 -12.48
N ALA A 110 4.58 -2.28 -11.78
CA ALA A 110 3.59 -1.83 -10.81
C ALA A 110 4.23 -1.05 -9.65
N ARG A 111 5.32 -1.56 -9.06
CA ARG A 111 6.06 -0.81 -8.03
C ARG A 111 6.68 0.49 -8.56
N ASN A 112 7.19 0.45 -9.79
CA ASN A 112 7.75 1.65 -10.44
C ASN A 112 6.68 2.69 -10.79
N ALA A 113 5.40 2.33 -10.83
CA ALA A 113 4.28 3.26 -11.03
C ALA A 113 3.82 3.93 -9.73
N GLU A 114 4.28 3.45 -8.56
CA GLU A 114 3.93 4.04 -7.27
C GLU A 114 4.55 5.42 -7.08
N ARG A 115 3.75 6.36 -6.58
CA ARG A 115 4.16 7.74 -6.35
C ARG A 115 3.75 8.20 -4.97
N GLU A 116 4.58 9.01 -4.36
CA GLU A 116 4.27 9.68 -3.11
C GLU A 116 3.55 11.00 -3.37
N ILE A 117 2.53 11.27 -2.58
CA ILE A 117 1.82 12.55 -2.59
C ILE A 117 2.43 13.42 -1.50
N THR A 118 2.92 14.59 -1.89
CA THR A 118 3.37 15.63 -0.96
C THR A 118 2.28 16.68 -0.74
N ILE A 119 2.41 17.46 0.34
CA ILE A 119 1.48 18.56 0.61
C ILE A 119 1.56 19.64 -0.48
N ALA A 120 2.77 19.92 -0.98
CA ALA A 120 2.97 20.81 -2.13
C ALA A 120 2.19 20.33 -3.36
N HIS A 121 2.26 19.03 -3.65
CA HIS A 121 1.53 18.44 -4.77
C HIS A 121 0.01 18.57 -4.61
N LEU A 122 -0.53 18.39 -3.40
CA LEU A 122 -1.95 18.63 -3.14
C LEU A 122 -2.34 20.09 -3.39
N ALA A 123 -1.46 21.05 -3.09
CA ALA A 123 -1.72 22.46 -3.39
C ALA A 123 -1.80 22.69 -4.92
N ASP A 124 -0.97 22.01 -5.71
CA ASP A 124 -1.05 22.04 -7.18
C ASP A 124 -2.37 21.46 -7.68
N VAL A 125 -2.77 20.31 -7.15
CA VAL A 125 -4.05 19.64 -7.48
C VAL A 125 -5.25 20.52 -7.10
N ALA A 126 -5.23 21.15 -5.92
CA ALA A 126 -6.28 22.05 -5.48
C ALA A 126 -6.44 23.27 -6.40
N ARG A 127 -5.33 23.81 -6.90
CA ARG A 127 -5.34 24.90 -7.90
C ARG A 127 -5.87 24.44 -9.24
N ALA A 128 -5.50 23.24 -9.68
CA ALA A 128 -5.94 22.67 -10.95
C ALA A 128 -7.40 22.20 -10.96
N LYS A 129 -7.99 21.93 -9.78
CA LYS A 129 -9.35 21.37 -9.60
C LYS A 129 -9.55 19.99 -10.26
N VAL A 130 -8.46 19.34 -10.66
CA VAL A 130 -8.43 18.01 -11.24
C VAL A 130 -7.19 17.29 -10.74
N TRP A 131 -7.28 15.97 -10.56
CA TRP A 131 -6.13 15.16 -10.18
C TRP A 131 -5.01 15.27 -11.21
N ILE A 132 -3.80 15.60 -10.74
CA ILE A 132 -2.57 15.61 -11.54
C ILE A 132 -1.68 14.50 -10.98
N HIS A 133 -1.10 13.64 -11.82
CA HIS A 133 -0.18 12.63 -11.32
C HIS A 133 1.14 13.28 -10.85
N PRO A 134 1.68 12.93 -9.67
CA PRO A 134 3.04 13.32 -9.28
C PRO A 134 4.04 12.82 -10.31
N GLY A 135 5.01 13.67 -10.66
CA GLY A 135 6.07 13.31 -11.58
C GLY A 135 7.03 12.23 -11.04
N GLU A 136 7.96 11.79 -11.90
CA GLU A 136 8.97 10.76 -11.59
C GLU A 136 9.84 11.06 -10.35
N ALA A 137 9.96 12.34 -9.97
CA ALA A 137 10.73 12.76 -8.80
C ALA A 137 10.15 12.24 -7.46
N PHE A 138 8.88 11.84 -7.45
CA PHE A 138 8.17 11.38 -6.25
C PHE A 138 8.00 9.86 -6.22
N LYS A 139 8.96 9.10 -6.78
CA LYS A 139 8.92 7.63 -6.70
C LYS A 139 8.94 7.15 -5.26
N HIS A 140 8.07 6.18 -4.97
CA HIS A 140 8.02 5.53 -3.68
C HIS A 140 9.18 4.52 -3.53
N ASP A 141 10.00 4.67 -2.49
CA ASP A 141 11.09 3.72 -2.18
C ASP A 141 10.57 2.62 -1.23
N ARG A 142 9.99 1.55 -1.77
CA ARG A 142 9.69 0.34 -0.99
C ARG A 142 10.93 -0.51 -0.80
N ARG A 143 11.63 -0.27 0.31
CA ARG A 143 12.58 -1.24 0.83
C ARG A 143 11.83 -2.27 1.66
N THR A 144 11.60 -3.44 1.08
CA THR A 144 11.12 -4.59 1.85
C THR A 144 12.18 -4.93 2.89
N SER A 145 11.84 -4.80 4.17
CA SER A 145 12.74 -5.19 5.26
C SER A 145 13.04 -6.69 5.14
N PRO A 146 14.31 -7.13 5.24
CA PRO A 146 14.66 -8.55 5.25
C PRO A 146 13.88 -9.35 6.30
N LEU A 147 13.57 -8.72 7.44
CA LEU A 147 12.78 -9.35 8.50
C LEU A 147 11.34 -9.63 8.05
N VAL A 148 10.70 -8.69 7.34
CA VAL A 148 9.35 -8.88 6.81
C VAL A 148 9.32 -10.05 5.83
N LEU A 149 10.36 -10.19 5.00
CA LEU A 149 10.49 -11.32 4.09
C LEU A 149 10.65 -12.64 4.84
N VAL A 150 11.49 -12.69 5.87
CA VAL A 150 11.67 -13.87 6.72
C VAL A 150 10.37 -14.27 7.42
N PHE A 151 9.66 -13.30 8.02
CA PHE A 151 8.37 -13.57 8.65
C PHE A 151 7.34 -14.07 7.65
N SER A 152 7.26 -13.44 6.46
CA SER A 152 6.35 -13.88 5.40
C SER A 152 6.66 -15.31 4.92
N ALA A 153 7.93 -15.64 4.73
CA ALA A 153 8.35 -16.99 4.35
C ALA A 153 8.02 -18.02 5.45
N MET A 154 8.26 -17.68 6.71
CA MET A 154 7.88 -18.52 7.85
C MET A 154 6.37 -18.73 7.91
N SER A 155 5.56 -17.69 7.67
CA SER A 155 4.11 -17.80 7.59
C SER A 155 3.66 -18.76 6.49
N VAL A 156 4.27 -18.71 5.31
CA VAL A 156 3.99 -19.67 4.22
C VAL A 156 4.33 -21.10 4.64
N LEU A 157 5.47 -21.32 5.30
CA LEU A 157 5.87 -22.65 5.76
C LEU A 157 4.93 -23.21 6.83
N VAL A 158 4.55 -22.38 7.82
CA VAL A 158 3.58 -22.75 8.85
C VAL A 158 2.24 -23.12 8.23
N MET A 159 1.81 -22.36 7.21
CA MET A 159 0.58 -22.66 6.49
C MET A 159 0.66 -23.96 5.70
N ALA A 160 1.75 -24.19 4.98
CA ALA A 160 1.96 -25.47 4.28
C ALA A 160 1.91 -26.65 5.24
N PHE A 161 2.50 -26.50 6.44
CA PHE A 161 2.39 -27.49 7.50
C PHE A 161 0.94 -27.74 7.93
N PHE A 162 0.13 -26.71 8.17
CA PHE A 162 -1.28 -26.87 8.55
C PHE A 162 -2.12 -27.53 7.44
N VAL A 163 -1.89 -27.18 6.17
CA VAL A 163 -2.57 -27.81 5.03
C VAL A 163 -2.21 -29.30 4.95
N LEU A 164 -0.93 -29.65 5.09
CA LEU A 164 -0.47 -31.04 5.08
C LEU A 164 -1.03 -31.84 6.28
N LEU A 165 -0.98 -31.26 7.48
CA LEU A 165 -1.55 -31.86 8.68
C LEU A 165 -3.05 -32.11 8.51
N GLY A 166 -3.78 -31.13 7.95
CA GLY A 166 -5.18 -31.27 7.57
C GLY A 166 -5.44 -32.45 6.65
N GLY A 167 -4.62 -32.59 5.59
CA GLY A 167 -4.69 -33.70 4.66
C GLY A 167 -4.43 -35.06 5.31
N VAL A 168 -3.40 -35.15 6.17
CA VAL A 168 -3.07 -36.38 6.93
C VAL A 168 -4.20 -36.78 7.86
N VAL A 169 -4.77 -35.83 8.61
CA VAL A 169 -5.88 -36.13 9.52
C VAL A 169 -7.15 -36.50 8.75
N ALA A 170 -7.47 -35.79 7.66
CA ALA A 170 -8.60 -36.14 6.82
C ALA A 170 -8.45 -37.57 6.26
N TYR A 171 -7.25 -37.94 5.83
CA TYR A 171 -6.94 -39.30 5.39
C TYR A 171 -7.13 -40.34 6.51
N ALA A 172 -6.52 -40.12 7.68
CA ALA A 172 -6.64 -41.02 8.83
C ALA A 172 -8.10 -41.18 9.31
N PHE A 173 -8.90 -40.11 9.22
CA PHE A 173 -10.33 -40.17 9.51
C PHE A 173 -11.08 -41.07 8.52
N LEU A 174 -10.82 -40.90 7.21
CA LEU A 174 -11.46 -41.70 6.16
C LEU A 174 -11.01 -43.18 6.22
N ALA A 175 -9.77 -43.43 6.63
CA ALA A 175 -9.23 -44.77 6.86
C ALA A 175 -9.77 -45.43 8.14
N GLY A 176 -10.49 -44.70 9.00
CA GLY A 176 -11.02 -45.21 10.27
C GLY A 176 -9.98 -45.36 11.38
N GLU A 177 -8.77 -44.80 11.20
CA GLU A 177 -7.67 -44.90 12.15
C GLU A 177 -7.85 -44.00 13.39
N LEU A 178 -8.72 -42.98 13.29
CA LEU A 178 -8.97 -42.01 14.36
C LEU A 178 -10.08 -42.42 15.35
N GLY A 179 -10.53 -43.68 15.31
CA GLY A 179 -11.56 -44.20 16.22
C GLY A 179 -12.98 -43.72 15.88
N GLU A 180 -13.84 -43.55 16.90
CA GLU A 180 -15.22 -43.09 16.70
C GLU A 180 -15.25 -41.77 15.93
N LYS A 181 -16.08 -41.73 14.88
CA LYS A 181 -16.18 -40.61 13.92
C LYS A 181 -16.73 -39.35 14.59
N ASN A 182 -15.89 -38.61 15.29
CA ASN A 182 -16.26 -37.33 15.86
C ASN A 182 -16.26 -36.25 14.76
N VAL A 183 -17.45 -35.98 14.23
CA VAL A 183 -17.67 -34.99 13.17
C VAL A 183 -17.18 -33.60 13.56
N VAL A 184 -17.23 -33.24 14.86
CA VAL A 184 -16.75 -31.93 15.35
C VAL A 184 -15.24 -31.78 15.15
N VAL A 185 -14.47 -32.85 15.39
CA VAL A 185 -13.01 -32.85 15.18
C VAL A 185 -12.70 -32.68 13.69
N LEU A 186 -13.43 -33.36 12.82
CA LEU A 186 -13.25 -33.24 11.37
C LEU A 186 -13.56 -31.82 10.86
N VAL A 187 -14.66 -31.22 11.32
CA VAL A 187 -15.02 -29.84 10.97
C VAL A 187 -13.97 -28.85 11.48
N GLY A 188 -13.49 -29.02 12.71
CA GLY A 188 -12.44 -28.17 13.27
C GLY A 188 -11.15 -28.22 12.44
N ILE A 189 -10.70 -29.41 12.05
CA ILE A 189 -9.48 -29.60 11.27
C ILE A 189 -9.63 -29.05 9.86
N PHE A 190 -10.78 -29.28 9.23
CA PHE A 190 -11.06 -28.71 7.91
C PHE A 190 -11.04 -27.17 7.96
N SER A 191 -11.64 -26.59 9.00
CA SER A 191 -11.69 -25.13 9.18
C SER A 191 -10.29 -24.52 9.37
N VAL A 192 -9.44 -25.15 10.20
CA VAL A 192 -8.04 -24.72 10.41
C VAL A 192 -7.20 -24.91 9.15
N SER A 193 -7.48 -25.92 8.32
CA SER A 193 -6.73 -26.20 7.10
C SER A 193 -7.12 -25.28 5.93
N LEU A 194 -8.37 -24.81 5.89
CA LEU A 194 -8.85 -23.88 4.87
C LEU A 194 -8.43 -22.44 5.13
N LEU A 195 -8.27 -22.04 6.40
CA LEU A 195 -7.89 -20.67 6.76
C LEU A 195 -6.58 -20.22 6.08
N PRO A 196 -5.51 -21.05 6.03
CA PRO A 196 -4.34 -20.79 5.19
C PRO A 196 -4.64 -20.50 3.72
N LEU A 197 -5.49 -21.32 3.08
CA LEU A 197 -5.84 -21.14 1.68
C LEU A 197 -6.58 -19.83 1.45
N TYR A 198 -7.44 -19.44 2.40
CA TYR A 198 -8.11 -18.14 2.37
C TYR A 198 -7.11 -16.98 2.44
N PHE A 199 -6.12 -17.02 3.34
CA PHE A 199 -5.09 -15.97 3.42
C PHE A 199 -4.25 -15.88 2.15
N ALA A 200 -3.84 -17.03 1.59
CA ALA A 200 -3.12 -17.07 0.32
C ALA A 200 -3.94 -16.47 -0.82
N PHE A 201 -5.24 -16.81 -0.89
CA PHE A 201 -6.17 -16.25 -1.87
C PHE A 201 -6.34 -14.74 -1.71
N ALA A 202 -6.54 -14.26 -0.48
CA ALA A 202 -6.69 -12.83 -0.20
C ALA A 202 -5.44 -12.02 -0.57
N SER A 203 -4.25 -12.49 -0.17
CA SER A 203 -2.96 -11.91 -0.61
C SER A 203 -2.82 -11.91 -2.13
N TRP A 204 -3.19 -13.01 -2.80
CA TRP A 204 -3.15 -13.08 -4.27
C TRP A 204 -4.06 -12.05 -4.93
N ARG A 205 -5.27 -11.85 -4.41
CA ARG A 205 -6.21 -10.83 -4.91
C ARG A 205 -5.69 -9.40 -4.71
N ALA A 206 -4.95 -9.12 -3.63
CA ALA A 206 -4.26 -7.85 -3.44
C ALA A 206 -3.19 -7.63 -4.52
N ILE A 207 -2.36 -8.64 -4.78
CA ILE A 207 -1.34 -8.62 -5.85
C ILE A 207 -1.98 -8.38 -7.22
N GLU A 208 -3.05 -9.10 -7.56
CA GLU A 208 -3.75 -8.93 -8.84
C GLU A 208 -4.28 -7.51 -9.03
N ARG A 209 -4.91 -6.94 -7.99
CA ARG A 209 -5.41 -5.55 -8.03
C ARG A 209 -4.26 -4.56 -8.22
N LYS A 210 -3.14 -4.79 -7.55
CA LYS A 210 -1.93 -3.97 -7.70
C LYS A 210 -1.37 -4.03 -9.12
N LEU A 211 -1.27 -5.23 -9.70
CA LEU A 211 -0.85 -5.41 -11.09
C LEU A 211 -1.80 -4.71 -12.08
N ALA A 212 -3.12 -4.86 -11.88
CA ALA A 212 -4.13 -4.22 -12.72
C ALA A 212 -4.05 -2.67 -12.65
N SER A 213 -3.67 -2.11 -11.50
CA SER A 213 -3.50 -0.66 -11.34
C SER A 213 -2.33 -0.08 -12.17
N ALA A 214 -1.36 -0.93 -12.54
CA ALA A 214 -0.25 -0.55 -13.40
C ALA A 214 -0.65 -0.56 -14.88
N ASP A 215 -1.45 -1.54 -15.29
CA ASP A 215 -1.85 -1.76 -16.69
C ASP A 215 -2.89 -0.73 -17.19
N GLY A 216 -3.62 -0.07 -16.28
CA GLY A 216 -4.76 0.80 -16.60
C GLY A 216 -4.47 2.31 -16.74
N GLY A 217 -3.22 2.72 -17.00
CA GLY A 217 -2.92 4.15 -17.17
C GLY A 217 -1.80 4.44 -18.15
#